data_AF-A0A066RRE0-F1
#
_entry.id   AF-A0A066RRE0-F1
#
_cell.length_a   1.000
_cell.length_b   1.000
_cell.length_c   1.000
_cell.angle_alpha   90.00
_cell.angle_beta   90.00
_cell.angle_gamma   90.00
#
_symmetry.space_group_name_H-M   'P 1'
#
loop_
_entity.id
_entity.type
_entity.pdbx_description
1 polymer ?
#
loop_
_entity_poly.entity_id
_entity_poly.type
_entity_poly.pdbx_seq_one_letter_code
_entity_poly.pdbx_strand_id
1 'polypeptide(L)'
;MNKIAFHQVKLQSLHFNEVLAGRKTHEIRFNDRDYQAGDCLILREVDDNGDDTGQEMNAEITHVQQGDHFGLADGWCVLSLANTTPLQGIRLIGYLRDRLKEHCDYIETQVPLIKETGHTTYDATRAIEAGRCWVDEANHFLKKFPVVEP
;
A
#
# COMPACT_ATOMS: atom_id res chain seq x y z
N MET A 1 8.92 26.49 -15.65
CA MET A 1 8.46 25.33 -14.86
C MET A 1 7.16 24.87 -15.48
N ASN A 2 7.08 23.63 -15.97
CA ASN A 2 5.79 23.09 -16.41
C ASN A 2 4.87 23.03 -15.20
N LYS A 3 3.64 23.52 -15.33
CA LYS A 3 2.66 23.53 -14.25
C LYS A 3 2.15 22.10 -14.07
N ILE A 4 2.46 21.49 -12.93
CA ILE A 4 1.90 20.18 -12.57
C ILE A 4 0.39 20.36 -12.36
N ALA A 5 -0.42 19.60 -13.07
CA ALA A 5 -1.87 19.56 -12.86
C ALA A 5 -2.26 18.43 -11.90
N PHE A 6 -3.30 18.67 -11.11
CA PHE A 6 -3.88 17.69 -10.18
C PHE A 6 -5.28 17.34 -10.65
N HIS A 7 -5.51 16.06 -10.92
CA HIS A 7 -6.74 15.56 -11.51
C HIS A 7 -7.45 14.64 -10.52
N GLN A 8 -8.56 15.10 -9.96
CA GLN A 8 -9.36 14.27 -9.07
C GLN A 8 -10.24 13.31 -9.87
N VAL A 9 -10.13 12.02 -9.57
CA VAL A 9 -10.81 10.97 -10.32
C VAL A 9 -11.37 9.91 -9.37
N LYS A 10 -12.58 9.44 -9.65
CA LYS A 10 -13.17 8.30 -8.93
C LYS A 10 -12.56 6.99 -9.43
N LEU A 11 -12.43 6.01 -8.53
CA LEU A 11 -11.96 4.66 -8.81
C LEU A 11 -12.73 3.67 -7.92
N GLN A 12 -13.33 2.65 -8.52
CA GLN A 12 -14.07 1.63 -7.76
C GLN A 12 -13.12 0.88 -6.80
N SER A 13 -13.61 0.49 -5.62
CA SER A 13 -12.87 -0.23 -4.59
C SER A 13 -12.06 -1.40 -5.12
N LEU A 14 -12.61 -2.19 -6.04
CA LEU A 14 -11.89 -3.30 -6.67
C LEU A 14 -10.58 -2.83 -7.33
N HIS A 15 -10.64 -1.77 -8.14
CA HIS A 15 -9.47 -1.24 -8.83
C HIS A 15 -8.58 -0.41 -7.91
N PHE A 16 -9.17 0.33 -6.97
CA PHE A 16 -8.43 1.11 -5.97
C PHE A 16 -7.50 0.21 -5.17
N ASN A 17 -7.98 -0.95 -4.71
CA ASN A 17 -7.15 -1.92 -3.99
C ASN A 17 -6.01 -2.49 -4.84
N GLU A 18 -6.24 -2.73 -6.14
CA GLU A 18 -5.17 -3.19 -7.05
C GLU A 18 -4.09 -2.14 -7.28
N VAL A 19 -4.49 -0.86 -7.39
CA VAL A 19 -3.57 0.28 -7.49
C VAL A 19 -2.82 0.46 -6.17
N LEU A 20 -3.52 0.46 -5.03
CA LEU A 20 -2.93 0.59 -3.70
C LEU A 20 -1.89 -0.50 -3.43
N ALA A 21 -2.16 -1.73 -3.87
CA ALA A 21 -1.25 -2.85 -3.74
C ALA A 21 -0.09 -2.85 -4.74
N GLY A 22 -0.08 -1.91 -5.69
CA GLY A 22 0.93 -1.81 -6.75
C GLY A 22 0.83 -2.91 -7.82
N ARG A 23 -0.24 -3.70 -7.84
CA ARG A 23 -0.49 -4.72 -8.88
C ARG A 23 -1.02 -4.09 -10.17
N LYS A 24 -1.83 -3.04 -10.04
CA LYS A 24 -2.30 -2.21 -11.15
C LYS A 24 -1.52 -0.90 -11.20
N THR A 25 -0.70 -0.77 -12.24
CA THR A 25 0.22 0.37 -12.44
C THR A 25 -0.22 1.30 -13.58
N HIS A 26 -1.48 1.21 -13.99
CA HIS A 26 -2.04 2.03 -15.06
C HIS A 26 -3.52 2.32 -14.83
N GLU A 27 -4.02 3.41 -15.40
CA GLU A 27 -5.43 3.76 -15.49
C GLU A 27 -5.84 3.98 -16.95
N ILE A 28 -7.06 3.57 -17.31
CA ILE A 28 -7.62 3.82 -18.64
C ILE A 28 -8.66 4.93 -18.49
N ARG A 29 -8.52 6.01 -19.25
CA ARG A 29 -9.40 7.19 -19.13
C ARG A 29 -9.70 7.79 -20.48
N PHE A 30 -10.88 8.38 -20.62
CA PHE A 30 -11.11 9.33 -21.69
C PHE A 30 -10.27 10.57 -21.43
N ASN A 31 -9.54 11.07 -22.43
CA ASN A 31 -8.61 12.19 -22.29
C ASN A 31 -9.33 13.54 -22.41
N ASP A 32 -10.28 13.81 -21.51
CA ASP A 32 -11.04 15.07 -21.42
C ASP A 32 -10.30 16.20 -20.69
N ARG A 33 -9.15 15.88 -20.08
CA ARG A 33 -8.39 16.80 -19.22
C ARG A 33 -7.00 17.12 -19.74
N ASP A 34 -6.67 16.63 -20.93
CA ASP A 34 -5.34 16.73 -21.51
C ASP A 34 -4.26 16.22 -20.53
N TYR A 35 -4.40 14.97 -20.09
CA TYR A 35 -3.46 14.36 -19.13
C TYR A 35 -2.04 14.38 -19.68
N GLN A 36 -1.08 14.83 -18.87
CA GLN A 36 0.33 14.88 -19.24
C GLN A 36 1.21 14.08 -18.29
N ALA A 37 2.36 13.61 -18.79
CA ALA A 37 3.39 13.07 -17.92
C ALA A 37 3.89 14.15 -16.94
N GLY A 38 4.01 13.80 -15.66
CA GLY A 38 4.30 14.70 -14.55
C GLY A 38 3.07 15.27 -13.84
N ASP A 39 1.86 15.04 -14.36
CA ASP A 39 0.62 15.34 -13.63
C ASP A 39 0.38 14.34 -12.49
N CYS A 40 -0.50 14.70 -11.56
CA CYS A 40 -0.89 13.85 -10.45
C CYS A 40 -2.38 13.52 -10.50
N LEU A 41 -2.71 12.23 -10.39
CA LEU A 41 -4.07 11.76 -10.15
C LEU A 41 -4.34 11.69 -8.64
N ILE A 42 -5.44 12.30 -8.21
CA ILE A 42 -6.02 12.10 -6.88
C ILE A 42 -7.14 11.06 -7.05
N LEU A 43 -6.80 9.80 -6.82
CA LEU A 43 -7.71 8.66 -6.94
C LEU A 43 -8.57 8.60 -5.68
N ARG A 44 -9.88 8.79 -5.82
CA ARG A 44 -10.86 8.64 -4.73
C ARG A 44 -11.58 7.32 -4.86
N GLU A 45 -11.55 6.54 -3.79
CA GLU A 45 -12.25 5.27 -3.74
C GLU A 45 -13.76 5.50 -3.70
N VAL A 46 -14.49 4.74 -4.51
CA VAL A 46 -15.94 4.60 -4.41
C VAL A 46 -16.32 3.14 -4.28
N ASP A 47 -17.35 2.86 -3.49
CA ASP A 47 -17.89 1.51 -3.32
C ASP A 47 -18.65 1.03 -4.56
N ASP A 48 -19.20 -0.19 -4.50
CA ASP A 48 -19.96 -0.78 -5.61
C ASP A 48 -21.26 -0.01 -5.94
N ASN A 49 -21.78 0.78 -4.99
CA ASN A 49 -22.94 1.66 -5.18
C ASN A 49 -22.55 3.03 -5.77
N GLY A 50 -21.26 3.33 -5.82
CA GLY A 50 -20.71 4.61 -6.29
C GLY A 50 -20.57 5.68 -5.20
N ASP A 51 -20.78 5.30 -3.94
CA ASP A 51 -20.64 6.16 -2.77
C ASP A 51 -19.17 6.30 -2.37
N ASP A 52 -18.79 7.51 -1.93
CA ASP A 52 -17.41 7.80 -1.51
C ASP A 52 -17.10 7.13 -0.17
N THR A 53 -16.00 6.38 -0.10
CA THR A 53 -15.57 5.69 1.13
C THR A 53 -14.75 6.60 2.05
N GLY A 54 -14.30 7.74 1.53
CA GLY A 54 -13.37 8.65 2.17
C GLY A 54 -11.89 8.28 1.98
N GLN A 55 -11.58 7.17 1.31
CA GLN A 55 -10.18 6.83 0.99
C GLN A 55 -9.72 7.53 -0.30
N GLU A 56 -8.50 8.06 -0.26
CA GLU A 56 -7.85 8.63 -1.45
C GLU A 56 -6.36 8.28 -1.50
N MET A 57 -5.82 8.24 -2.71
CA MET A 57 -4.37 8.13 -2.93
C MET A 57 -3.92 9.01 -4.09
N ASN A 58 -2.65 9.39 -4.06
CA ASN A 58 -2.02 10.16 -5.12
C ASN A 58 -1.13 9.24 -5.98
N ALA A 59 -1.20 9.42 -7.29
CA ALA A 59 -0.37 8.72 -8.25
C ALA A 59 0.15 9.69 -9.30
N GLU A 60 1.46 9.69 -9.54
CA GLU A 60 2.06 10.49 -10.61
C GLU A 60 1.85 9.78 -11.96
N ILE A 61 1.48 10.53 -12.99
CA ILE A 61 1.41 10.04 -14.36
C ILE A 61 2.83 10.06 -14.93
N THR A 62 3.41 8.89 -15.18
CA THR A 62 4.77 8.78 -15.74
C THR A 62 4.78 8.74 -17.26
N HIS A 63 3.68 8.30 -17.86
CA HIS A 63 3.54 8.18 -19.31
C HIS A 63 2.07 8.19 -19.70
N VAL A 64 1.77 8.74 -20.87
CA VAL A 64 0.41 8.80 -21.45
C VAL A 64 0.45 8.19 -22.84
N GLN A 65 -0.23 7.06 -23.01
CA GLN A 65 -0.46 6.49 -24.33
C GLN A 65 -1.82 6.95 -24.85
N GLN A 66 -1.81 7.71 -25.94
CA GLN A 66 -3.04 8.09 -26.62
C GLN A 66 -3.63 6.87 -27.37
N GLY A 67 -4.95 6.82 -27.42
CA GLY A 67 -5.71 5.91 -28.27
C GLY A 67 -5.95 6.53 -29.65
N ASP A 68 -6.55 5.73 -30.54
CA ASP A 68 -6.52 5.80 -32.02
C ASP A 68 -5.72 4.65 -32.66
N HIS A 69 -4.83 4.01 -31.90
CA HIS A 69 -4.04 2.85 -32.31
C HIS A 69 -4.03 1.74 -31.25
N PHE A 70 -3.46 0.58 -31.58
CA PHE A 70 -3.23 -0.55 -30.65
C PHE A 70 -4.49 -1.11 -29.95
N GLY A 71 -5.66 -0.92 -30.55
CA GLY A 71 -6.93 -1.39 -30.00
C GLY A 71 -7.56 -0.47 -28.94
N LEU A 72 -7.00 0.74 -28.73
CA LEU A 72 -7.58 1.77 -27.89
C LEU A 72 -8.38 2.75 -28.76
N ALA A 73 -9.63 3.01 -28.37
CA ALA A 73 -10.51 3.91 -29.11
C ALA A 73 -9.98 5.35 -29.12
N ASP A 74 -10.34 6.10 -30.16
CA ASP A 74 -10.02 7.52 -30.26
C ASP A 74 -10.55 8.30 -29.04
N GLY A 75 -9.77 9.27 -28.57
CA GLY A 75 -10.03 10.06 -27.37
C GLY A 75 -9.82 9.34 -26.03
N TRP A 76 -9.54 8.02 -26.02
CA TRP A 76 -9.12 7.32 -24.81
C TRP A 76 -7.60 7.34 -24.65
N CYS A 77 -7.13 7.18 -23.42
CA CYS A 77 -5.72 7.09 -23.10
C CYS A 77 -5.45 6.06 -22.00
N VAL A 78 -4.23 5.54 -21.97
CA VAL A 78 -3.70 4.77 -20.86
C VAL A 78 -2.67 5.62 -20.13
N LEU A 79 -2.90 5.85 -18.84
CA LEU A 79 -2.04 6.59 -17.94
C LEU A 79 -1.19 5.58 -17.17
N SER A 80 0.13 5.57 -17.39
CA SER A 80 1.05 4.82 -16.54
C SER A 80 1.25 5.57 -15.24
N LEU A 81 1.14 4.85 -14.12
CA LEU A 81 1.15 5.43 -12.78
C LEU A 81 2.42 5.03 -12.02
N ALA A 82 3.11 6.02 -11.48
CA ALA A 82 4.04 5.81 -10.37
C ALA A 82 3.25 5.96 -9.06
N ASN A 83 2.79 4.84 -8.51
CA ASN A 83 2.19 4.85 -7.18
C ASN A 83 3.27 5.16 -6.15
N THR A 84 3.13 6.32 -5.52
CA THR A 84 4.07 6.85 -4.54
C THR A 84 3.80 6.31 -3.13
N THR A 85 2.64 5.70 -2.89
CA THR A 85 2.37 4.97 -1.64
C THR A 85 2.90 3.54 -1.79
N PRO A 86 3.98 3.17 -1.09
CA PRO A 86 5.02 2.45 -1.78
C PRO A 86 5.04 0.98 -1.36
N LEU A 87 5.24 0.09 -2.32
CA LEU A 87 5.76 -1.27 -2.07
C LEU A 87 6.92 -1.25 -1.05
N GLN A 88 7.73 -0.18 -1.01
CA GLN A 88 8.77 0.02 -0.01
C GLN A 88 8.24 0.22 1.41
N GLY A 89 7.13 0.96 1.59
CA GLY A 89 6.47 1.12 2.88
C GLY A 89 5.82 -0.18 3.36
N ILE A 90 5.14 -0.90 2.47
CA ILE A 90 4.58 -2.23 2.75
C ILE A 90 5.71 -3.22 3.10
N ARG A 91 6.80 -3.23 2.33
CA ARG A 91 7.99 -4.03 2.62
C ARG A 91 8.64 -3.65 3.94
N LEU A 92 8.76 -2.35 4.24
CA LEU A 92 9.30 -1.86 5.50
C LEU A 92 8.45 -2.34 6.69
N ILE A 93 7.11 -2.27 6.59
CA ILE A 93 6.20 -2.81 7.61
C ILE A 93 6.43 -4.31 7.78
N GLY A 94 6.58 -5.06 6.68
CA GLY A 94 6.96 -6.48 6.71
C GLY A 94 8.27 -6.73 7.45
N TYR A 95 9.34 -6.02 7.10
CA TYR A 95 10.65 -6.13 7.76
C TYR A 95 10.59 -5.78 9.24
N LEU A 96 9.89 -4.69 9.60
CA LEU A 96 9.74 -4.26 11.00
C LEU A 96 8.94 -5.29 11.81
N ARG A 97 7.87 -5.85 11.24
CA ARG A 97 7.11 -6.96 11.85
C ARG A 97 8.01 -8.16 12.08
N ASP A 98 8.78 -8.59 11.08
CA ASP A 98 9.63 -9.79 11.18
C ASP A 98 10.72 -9.60 12.24
N ARG A 99 11.33 -8.41 12.31
CA ARG A 99 12.27 -8.03 13.37
C ARG A 99 11.64 -7.99 14.76
N LEU A 100 10.41 -7.47 14.87
CA LEU A 100 9.69 -7.45 16.15
C LEU A 100 9.36 -8.87 16.61
N LYS A 101 8.96 -9.75 15.68
CA LYS A 101 8.73 -11.17 15.96
C LYS A 101 10.00 -11.86 16.45
N GLU A 102 11.11 -11.69 15.74
CA GLU A 102 12.43 -12.23 16.12
C GLU A 102 12.86 -11.73 17.51
N HIS A 103 12.64 -10.45 17.82
CA HIS A 103 12.94 -9.89 19.13
C HIS A 103 12.08 -10.52 20.25
N CYS A 104 10.79 -10.73 20.00
CA CYS A 104 9.91 -11.44 20.94
C CYS A 104 10.38 -12.88 21.16
N ASP A 105 10.72 -13.60 20.08
CA ASP A 105 11.25 -14.97 20.14
C ASP A 105 12.53 -15.02 20.99
N TYR A 106 13.44 -14.05 20.81
CA TYR A 106 14.66 -13.95 21.61
C TYR A 106 14.37 -13.74 23.10
N ILE A 107 13.54 -12.76 23.46
CA ILE A 107 13.21 -12.49 24.88
C ILE A 107 12.57 -13.74 25.50
N GLU A 108 11.68 -14.41 24.78
CA GLU A 108 10.98 -15.60 25.24
C GLU A 108 11.96 -16.74 25.62
N THR A 109 13.06 -16.90 24.87
CA THR A 109 14.11 -17.88 25.22
C THR A 109 14.87 -17.56 26.50
N GLN A 110 14.91 -16.29 26.92
CA GLN A 110 15.61 -15.85 28.14
C GLN A 110 14.76 -16.01 29.41
N VAL A 111 13.43 -16.11 29.28
CA VAL A 111 12.49 -16.22 30.40
C VAL A 111 12.83 -17.36 31.38
N PRO A 112 13.17 -18.60 30.94
CA PRO A 112 13.53 -19.67 31.86
C PRO A 112 14.77 -19.37 32.70
N LEU A 113 15.82 -18.82 32.08
CA LEU A 113 17.07 -18.45 32.77
C LEU A 113 16.82 -17.37 33.83
N ILE A 114 16.02 -16.35 33.51
CA ILE A 114 15.66 -15.30 34.47
C ILE A 114 14.93 -15.90 35.69
N LYS A 115 14.00 -16.82 35.46
CA LYS A 115 13.31 -17.55 36.55
C LYS A 115 14.26 -18.36 37.41
N GLU A 116 15.23 -19.06 36.80
CA GLU A 116 16.24 -19.84 37.54
C GLU A 116 17.10 -18.97 38.46
N THR A 117 17.36 -17.72 38.08
CA THR A 117 18.08 -16.76 38.95
C THR A 117 17.22 -16.14 40.05
N GLY A 118 15.95 -16.56 40.20
CA GLY A 118 15.02 -16.03 41.20
C GLY A 118 14.47 -14.63 40.88
N HIS A 119 14.74 -14.09 39.68
CA HIS A 119 14.25 -12.79 39.25
C HIS A 119 12.86 -12.91 38.62
N THR A 120 12.07 -11.84 38.71
CA THR A 120 10.76 -11.76 38.04
C THR A 120 10.91 -11.68 36.52
N THR A 121 9.96 -12.26 35.80
CA THR A 121 9.88 -12.17 34.32
C THR A 121 8.73 -11.28 33.85
N TYR A 122 8.07 -10.56 34.77
CA TYR A 122 6.86 -9.79 34.46
C TYR A 122 7.07 -8.83 33.28
N ASP A 123 8.13 -8.03 33.30
CA ASP A 123 8.40 -7.06 32.23
C ASP A 123 8.72 -7.73 30.89
N ALA A 124 9.47 -8.84 30.92
CA ALA A 124 9.80 -9.62 29.73
C ALA A 124 8.53 -10.21 29.10
N THR A 125 7.66 -10.83 29.92
CA THR A 125 6.38 -11.39 29.45
C THR A 125 5.48 -10.29 28.88
N ARG A 126 5.37 -9.14 29.54
CA ARG A 126 4.57 -8.01 29.05
C ARG A 126 5.10 -7.46 27.72
N ALA A 127 6.43 -7.37 27.55
CA ALA A 127 7.05 -6.92 26.31
C ALA A 127 6.77 -7.89 25.15
N ILE A 128 6.84 -9.20 25.39
CA ILE A 128 6.50 -10.23 24.41
C ILE A 128 5.03 -10.11 24.02
N GLU A 129 4.10 -10.06 24.98
CA GLU A 129 2.66 -9.96 24.72
C GLU A 129 2.32 -8.73 23.88
N ALA A 130 2.86 -7.57 24.25
CA ALA A 130 2.68 -6.34 23.49
C ALA A 130 3.25 -6.48 22.07
N GLY A 131 4.49 -6.98 21.92
CA GLY A 131 5.11 -7.18 20.63
C GLY A 131 4.34 -8.14 19.72
N ARG A 132 3.81 -9.24 20.27
CA ARG A 132 2.96 -10.21 19.54
C ARG A 132 1.66 -9.56 19.06
N CYS A 133 1.01 -8.74 19.87
CA CYS A 133 -0.18 -7.99 19.45
C CYS A 133 0.11 -7.09 18.24
N TRP A 134 1.23 -6.38 18.22
CA TRP A 134 1.66 -5.57 17.07
C TRP A 134 2.01 -6.42 15.84
N VAL A 135 2.61 -7.60 16.04
CA VAL A 135 2.89 -8.54 14.95
C VAL A 135 1.59 -9.03 14.31
N ASP A 136 0.57 -9.31 15.11
CA ASP A 136 -0.75 -9.73 14.62
C ASP A 136 -1.47 -8.61 13.86
N GLU A 137 -1.41 -7.38 14.36
CA GLU A 137 -1.93 -6.19 13.67
C GLU A 137 -1.23 -6.00 12.31
N ALA A 138 0.10 -6.07 12.30
CA ALA A 138 0.87 -5.98 11.05
C ALA A 138 0.54 -7.13 10.09
N ASN A 139 0.32 -8.35 10.58
CA ASN A 139 -0.14 -9.46 9.74
C ASN A 139 -1.53 -9.21 9.16
N HIS A 140 -2.46 -8.68 9.95
CA HIS A 140 -3.79 -8.31 9.48
C HIS A 140 -3.71 -7.24 8.38
N PHE A 141 -2.88 -6.22 8.58
CA PHE A 141 -2.63 -5.18 7.56
C PHE A 141 -2.01 -5.77 6.29
N LEU A 142 -0.93 -6.55 6.41
CA LEU A 142 -0.18 -7.09 5.27
C LEU A 142 -0.97 -8.14 4.48
N LYS A 143 -1.96 -8.84 5.07
CA LYS A 143 -2.88 -9.72 4.33
C LYS A 143 -3.64 -9.01 3.21
N LYS A 144 -3.86 -7.70 3.33
CA LYS A 144 -4.52 -6.87 2.30
C LYS A 144 -3.61 -6.64 1.08
N PHE A 145 -2.31 -6.92 1.23
CA PHE A 145 -1.27 -6.69 0.24
C PHE A 145 -0.47 -7.98 0.02
N PRO A 146 -1.06 -9.02 -0.60
CA PRO A 146 -0.31 -10.24 -0.91
C PRO A 146 0.90 -9.87 -1.76
N VAL A 147 2.08 -9.97 -1.14
CA VAL A 147 3.36 -9.82 -1.82
C VAL A 147 3.48 -11.05 -2.70
N VAL A 148 3.46 -10.86 -4.01
CA VAL A 148 3.87 -11.91 -4.96
C VAL A 148 5.36 -12.11 -4.71
N GLU A 149 5.73 -13.24 -4.11
CA GLU A 149 7.14 -13.64 -4.06
C GLU A 149 7.65 -13.81 -5.49
N PRO A 150 8.89 -13.35 -5.79
CA PRO A 150 9.44 -13.37 -7.14
C PRO A 150 9.60 -14.79 -7.71
#